data_AF-A0AAD5GLP6-F1
#
_entry.id   AF-A0AAD5GLP6-F1
#
_cell.length_a   1.000
_cell.length_b   1.000
_cell.length_c   1.000
_cell.angle_alpha   90.00
_cell.angle_beta   90.00
_cell.angle_gamma   90.00
#
_symmetry.space_group_name_H-M   'P 1'
#
loop_
_entity.id
_entity.type
_entity.pdbx_description
1 polymer ?
#
loop_
_entity_poly.entity_id
_entity_poly.type
_entity_poly.pdbx_seq_one_letter_code
_entity_poly.pdbx_strand_id
1 'polypeptide(L)'
;MGQMASLQHNHESLQELAKELKLVVPERYVQEPQESMFVSTDPLPLPSIPLIDMKDLIKMRESDIEQRNNLRSICHEWGIFQLVNHGVENLLVEKMKKEVVEFFNLPVEEKLRYKLKAGEYEGYGQTLVNTQDQKVDWADRFYMITNPLHRRKSHLLPQLPPILRSFSLSPILF
;
A
#
# COMPACT_ATOMS: atom_id res chain seq x y z
N MET A 1 -3.90 1.67 -40.94
CA MET A 1 -2.88 2.50 -40.27
C MET A 1 -3.58 3.35 -39.22
N GLY A 2 -3.70 2.83 -37.99
CA GLY A 2 -4.17 3.60 -36.84
C GLY A 2 -2.96 3.95 -35.99
N GLN A 3 -2.70 5.23 -35.79
CA GLN A 3 -1.67 5.69 -34.86
C GLN A 3 -2.04 5.20 -33.47
N MET A 4 -1.29 4.23 -32.96
CA MET A 4 -1.17 4.02 -31.52
C MET A 4 -0.45 5.25 -30.98
N ALA A 5 -1.22 6.29 -30.66
CA ALA A 5 -0.71 7.41 -29.90
C ALA A 5 -0.16 6.82 -28.60
N SER A 6 1.16 6.82 -28.50
CA SER A 6 1.88 6.52 -27.27
C SER A 6 1.28 7.42 -26.20
N LEU A 7 0.51 6.85 -25.27
CA LEU A 7 0.08 7.53 -24.06
C LEU A 7 1.35 7.90 -23.30
N GLN A 8 1.84 9.11 -23.54
CA GLN A 8 2.92 9.71 -22.79
C GLN A 8 2.43 9.75 -21.35
N HIS A 9 2.98 8.85 -20.53
CA HIS A 9 2.76 8.85 -19.10
C HIS A 9 3.45 10.11 -18.57
N ASN A 10 2.71 11.21 -18.49
CA ASN A 10 3.13 12.33 -17.66
C ASN A 10 3.13 11.79 -16.22
N HIS A 11 4.31 11.39 -15.76
CA HIS A 11 4.60 11.01 -14.38
C HIS A 11 4.64 12.28 -13.52
N GLU A 12 3.56 13.04 -13.53
CA GLU A 12 3.40 14.18 -12.64
C GLU A 12 3.17 13.60 -11.24
N SER A 13 4.01 13.97 -10.27
CA SER A 13 3.81 13.55 -8.88
C SER A 13 2.58 14.27 -8.34
N LEU A 14 1.62 13.53 -7.80
CA LEU A 14 0.45 14.12 -7.16
C LEU A 14 0.83 15.01 -5.98
N GLN A 15 1.89 14.65 -5.26
CA GLN A 15 2.42 15.47 -4.19
C GLN A 15 2.89 16.85 -4.69
N GLU A 16 3.51 16.93 -5.87
CA GLU A 16 3.88 18.22 -6.47
C GLU A 16 2.64 18.97 -6.99
N LEU A 17 1.72 18.25 -7.64
CA LEU A 17 0.43 18.83 -8.09
C LEU A 17 -0.35 19.46 -6.93
N ALA A 18 -0.35 18.81 -5.76
CA ALA A 18 -1.03 19.29 -4.56
C ALA A 18 -0.39 20.57 -3.99
N LYS A 19 0.92 20.81 -4.20
CA LYS A 19 1.59 22.05 -3.77
C LYS A 19 1.20 23.25 -4.62
N GLU A 20 0.83 23.03 -5.89
CA GLU A 20 0.49 24.10 -6.84
C GLU A 20 -0.87 24.78 -6.56
N LEU A 21 -1.59 24.41 -5.48
CA LEU A 21 -2.86 25.01 -5.06
C LEU A 21 -3.86 25.17 -6.22
N LYS A 22 -3.97 24.16 -7.09
CA LYS A 22 -5.00 24.16 -8.13
C LYS A 22 -6.37 24.07 -7.46
N LEU A 23 -7.19 25.10 -7.65
CA LEU A 23 -8.55 25.20 -7.09
C LEU A 23 -9.51 24.10 -7.58
N VAL A 24 -9.12 23.32 -8.59
CA VAL A 24 -9.94 22.31 -9.24
C VAL A 24 -9.19 20.98 -9.33
N VAL A 25 -9.77 19.94 -8.73
CA VAL A 25 -9.32 18.54 -8.84
C VAL A 25 -9.55 18.06 -10.28
N PRO A 26 -8.54 17.55 -11.00
CA PRO A 26 -8.73 17.04 -12.35
C PRO A 26 -9.75 15.88 -12.41
N GLU A 27 -10.56 15.86 -13.47
CA GLU A 27 -11.70 14.94 -13.64
C GLU A 27 -11.34 13.45 -13.49
N ARG A 28 -10.10 13.08 -13.84
CA ARG A 28 -9.61 11.70 -13.71
C ARG A 28 -9.52 11.18 -12.27
N TYR A 29 -9.51 12.08 -11.29
CA TYR A 29 -9.49 11.76 -9.86
C TYR A 29 -10.86 11.88 -9.20
N VAL A 30 -11.84 12.46 -9.91
CA VAL A 30 -13.21 12.61 -9.42
C VAL A 30 -13.89 11.25 -9.56
N GLN A 31 -14.13 10.58 -8.45
CA GLN A 31 -14.91 9.34 -8.44
C GLN A 31 -16.37 9.65 -8.74
N GLU A 32 -17.04 8.78 -9.50
CA GLU A 32 -18.49 8.86 -9.61
C GLU A 32 -19.09 8.71 -8.20
N PRO A 33 -20.18 9.43 -7.89
CA PRO A 33 -20.87 9.23 -6.62
C PRO A 33 -21.30 7.78 -6.53
N GLN A 34 -20.53 6.95 -5.80
CA GLN A 34 -21.06 5.67 -5.37
C GLN A 34 -22.25 6.02 -4.47
N GLU A 35 -23.42 5.45 -4.77
CA GLU A 35 -24.54 5.43 -3.83
C GLU A 35 -23.95 5.01 -2.49
N SER A 36 -23.95 5.93 -1.52
CA SER A 36 -23.16 5.79 -0.30
C SER A 36 -23.73 4.63 0.51
N MET A 37 -23.22 3.42 0.29
CA MET A 37 -23.74 2.23 0.96
C MET A 37 -23.44 2.18 2.47
N PHE A 38 -22.81 3.20 3.07
CA PHE A 38 -22.32 3.12 4.45
C PHE A 38 -22.46 4.40 5.29
N VAL A 39 -23.48 5.23 5.05
CA VAL A 39 -23.91 6.16 6.12
C VAL A 39 -24.92 5.41 6.99
N SER A 40 -24.42 4.64 7.95
CA SER A 40 -25.27 4.07 9.00
C SER A 40 -25.90 5.23 9.77
N THR A 41 -27.19 5.45 9.60
CA THR A 41 -27.99 6.41 10.40
C THR A 41 -28.38 5.84 11.77
N ASP A 42 -27.93 4.63 12.08
CA ASP A 42 -28.23 3.96 13.34
C ASP A 42 -27.40 4.57 14.50
N PRO A 43 -28.03 4.82 15.66
CA PRO A 43 -27.34 5.31 16.87
C PRO A 43 -26.48 4.23 17.56
N LEU A 44 -26.43 3.01 17.03
CA LEU A 44 -25.61 1.94 17.58
C LEU A 44 -24.14 2.14 17.21
N PRO A 45 -23.19 1.79 18.11
CA PRO A 45 -21.77 1.81 17.78
C PRO A 45 -21.51 0.95 16.54
N LEU A 46 -20.78 1.49 15.57
CA LEU A 46 -20.29 0.69 14.47
C LEU A 46 -19.44 -0.47 15.03
N PRO A 47 -19.57 -1.69 14.47
CA PRO A 47 -18.83 -2.83 14.94
C PRO A 47 -17.32 -2.57 14.75
N SER A 48 -16.52 -2.86 15.78
CA SER A 48 -15.06 -2.64 15.76
C SER A 48 -14.34 -3.78 15.04
N ILE A 49 -13.33 -3.46 14.23
CA ILE A 49 -12.47 -4.45 13.57
C ILE A 49 -11.91 -5.44 14.62
N PRO A 50 -12.08 -6.77 14.43
CA PRO A 50 -11.62 -7.78 15.38
C PRO A 50 -10.12 -7.66 15.67
N LEU A 51 -9.76 -7.95 16.91
CA LEU A 51 -8.38 -7.95 17.39
C LEU A 51 -7.96 -9.37 17.78
N ILE A 52 -6.82 -9.81 17.25
CA ILE A 52 -6.28 -11.15 17.46
C ILE A 52 -4.87 -11.04 18.06
N ASP A 53 -4.61 -11.82 19.10
CA ASP A 53 -3.28 -11.94 19.69
C ASP A 53 -2.48 -13.06 19.03
N MET A 54 -1.31 -12.73 18.44
CA MET A 54 -0.45 -13.72 17.79
C MET A 54 0.09 -14.78 18.77
N LYS A 55 0.26 -14.45 20.07
CA LYS A 55 0.71 -15.42 21.07
C LYS A 55 -0.34 -16.51 21.31
N ASP A 56 -1.62 -16.16 21.21
CA ASP A 56 -2.71 -17.12 21.35
C ASP A 56 -2.76 -18.01 20.11
N LEU A 57 -2.55 -17.44 18.91
CA LEU A 57 -2.44 -18.22 17.68
C LEU A 57 -1.29 -19.22 17.70
N ILE A 58 -0.11 -18.84 18.20
CA ILE A 58 1.07 -19.71 18.27
C ILE A 58 0.85 -20.87 19.25
N LYS A 59 0.09 -20.65 20.32
CA LYS A 59 -0.22 -21.68 21.33
C LYS A 59 -1.38 -22.59 20.92
N MET A 60 -2.15 -22.18 19.91
CA MET A 60 -3.35 -22.89 19.46
C MET A 60 -2.98 -24.27 18.89
N ARG A 61 -3.57 -25.31 19.48
CA ARG A 61 -3.40 -26.71 19.08
C ARG A 61 -4.56 -27.17 18.22
N GLU A 62 -4.41 -28.33 17.59
CA GLU A 62 -5.48 -28.92 16.79
C GLU A 62 -6.76 -29.18 17.60
N SER A 63 -6.61 -29.50 18.88
CA SER A 63 -7.70 -29.75 19.84
C SER A 63 -8.50 -28.50 20.22
N ASP A 64 -7.98 -27.30 19.95
CA ASP A 64 -8.58 -26.04 20.40
C ASP A 64 -9.66 -25.57 19.40
N ILE A 65 -10.67 -26.43 19.21
CA ILE A 65 -11.70 -26.32 18.16
C ILE A 65 -12.43 -24.98 18.19
N GLU A 66 -12.79 -24.48 19.39
CA GLU A 66 -13.53 -23.23 19.55
C GLU A 66 -12.72 -22.02 19.06
N GLN A 67 -11.45 -21.92 19.46
CA GLN A 67 -10.55 -20.82 19.03
C GLN A 67 -10.33 -20.84 17.52
N ARG A 68 -10.18 -22.03 16.93
CA ARG A 68 -10.05 -22.21 15.48
C ARG A 68 -11.32 -21.80 14.73
N ASN A 69 -12.48 -22.18 15.26
CA ASN A 69 -13.77 -21.80 14.68
C ASN A 69 -13.99 -20.29 14.78
N ASN A 70 -13.64 -19.67 15.89
CA ASN A 70 -13.68 -18.22 16.06
C ASN A 70 -12.77 -17.50 15.04
N LEU A 71 -11.52 -17.94 14.90
CA LEU A 71 -10.59 -17.40 13.90
C LEU A 71 -11.17 -17.53 12.48
N ARG A 72 -11.73 -18.69 12.14
CA ARG A 72 -12.39 -18.93 10.85
C ARG A 72 -13.58 -18.00 10.64
N SER A 73 -14.40 -17.79 11.67
CA SER A 73 -15.53 -16.84 11.61
C SER A 73 -15.03 -15.43 11.35
N ILE A 74 -14.02 -14.96 12.07
CA ILE A 74 -13.42 -13.63 11.85
C ILE A 74 -12.92 -13.51 10.41
N CYS A 75 -12.16 -14.48 9.90
CA CYS A 75 -11.68 -14.45 8.52
C CYS A 75 -12.82 -14.46 7.48
N HIS A 76 -13.90 -15.18 7.74
CA HIS A 76 -15.02 -15.33 6.81
C HIS A 76 -15.98 -14.13 6.83
N GLU A 77 -16.34 -13.64 8.02
CA GLU A 77 -17.30 -12.56 8.20
C GLU A 77 -16.68 -11.18 7.98
N TRP A 78 -15.44 -10.99 8.44
CA TRP A 78 -14.78 -9.68 8.35
C TRP A 78 -13.80 -9.56 7.19
N GLY A 79 -13.04 -10.62 6.89
CA GLY A 79 -11.96 -10.57 5.90
C GLY A 79 -10.75 -9.71 6.31
N ILE A 80 -10.83 -8.98 7.42
CA ILE A 80 -9.78 -8.14 8.00
C ILE A 80 -9.82 -8.21 9.54
N PHE A 81 -8.66 -8.12 10.16
CA PHE A 81 -8.50 -8.04 11.62
C PHE A 81 -7.19 -7.33 11.97
N GLN A 82 -7.08 -6.84 13.20
CA GLN A 82 -5.85 -6.30 13.76
C GLN A 82 -5.09 -7.41 14.49
N LEU A 83 -3.81 -7.58 14.17
CA LEU A 83 -2.94 -8.53 14.87
C LEU A 83 -2.09 -7.78 15.90
N VAL A 84 -2.11 -8.22 17.16
CA VAL A 84 -1.26 -7.68 18.24
C VAL A 84 -0.26 -8.73 18.71
N ASN A 85 0.75 -8.30 19.45
CA ASN A 85 1.81 -9.19 19.96
C ASN A 85 2.48 -10.03 18.86
N HIS A 86 2.52 -9.50 17.63
CA HIS A 86 3.00 -10.15 16.40
C HIS A 86 4.53 -10.43 16.36
N GLY A 87 5.27 -10.08 17.43
CA GLY A 87 6.70 -10.38 17.55
C GLY A 87 7.64 -9.44 16.77
N VAL A 88 7.10 -8.50 16.00
CA VAL A 88 7.91 -7.44 15.35
C VAL A 88 8.18 -6.35 16.37
N GLU A 89 9.45 -5.97 16.53
CA GLU A 89 9.87 -4.95 17.48
C GLU A 89 9.22 -3.59 17.18
N ASN A 90 8.65 -2.92 18.18
CA ASN A 90 7.99 -1.62 17.99
C ASN A 90 8.97 -0.56 17.45
N LEU A 91 10.21 -0.54 17.93
CA LEU A 91 11.23 0.38 17.44
C LEU A 91 11.52 0.18 15.94
N LEU A 92 11.42 -1.06 15.46
CA LEU A 92 11.60 -1.41 14.06
C LEU A 92 10.45 -0.85 13.20
N VAL A 93 9.20 -0.99 13.66
CA VAL A 93 8.01 -0.42 13.00
C VAL A 93 8.09 1.12 12.95
N GLU A 94 8.47 1.76 14.06
CA GLU A 94 8.57 3.23 14.11
C GLU A 94 9.69 3.77 13.21
N LYS A 95 10.84 3.09 13.16
CA LYS A 95 11.91 3.41 12.18
C LYS A 95 11.41 3.27 10.75
N MET A 96 10.67 2.20 10.43
CA MET A 96 10.12 2.00 9.09
C MET A 96 9.20 3.14 8.68
N LYS A 97 8.24 3.51 9.55
CA LYS A 97 7.33 4.63 9.30
C LYS A 97 8.08 5.93 9.04
N LYS A 98 9.06 6.24 9.88
CA LYS A 98 9.88 7.46 9.74
C LYS A 98 10.59 7.51 8.39
N GLU A 99 11.23 6.42 7.98
CA GLU A 99 12.02 6.37 6.75
C GLU A 99 11.15 6.42 5.50
N VAL A 100 9.94 5.85 5.53
CA VAL A 100 8.95 6.03 4.46
C VAL A 100 8.56 7.51 4.34
N VAL A 101 8.25 8.17 5.46
CA VAL A 101 7.93 9.61 5.45
C VAL A 101 9.10 10.44 4.91
N GLU A 102 10.33 10.15 5.36
CA GLU A 102 11.54 10.84 4.88
C GLU A 102 11.76 10.62 3.38
N PHE A 103 11.53 9.40 2.87
CA PHE A 103 11.60 9.11 1.43
C PHE A 103 10.62 9.98 0.62
N PHE A 104 9.36 10.09 1.04
CA PHE A 104 8.37 10.90 0.32
C PHE A 104 8.61 12.42 0.46
N ASN A 105 9.36 12.85 1.48
CA ASN A 105 9.80 14.23 1.66
C ASN A 105 11.05 14.59 0.82
N LEU A 106 11.71 13.62 0.18
CA LEU A 106 12.80 13.91 -0.75
C LEU A 106 12.33 14.75 -1.94
N PRO A 107 13.23 15.52 -2.58
CA PRO A 107 12.95 16.19 -3.85
C PRO A 107 12.41 15.22 -4.89
N VAL A 108 11.54 15.71 -5.78
CA VAL A 108 10.89 14.86 -6.79
C VAL A 108 11.92 14.21 -7.72
N GLU A 109 13.03 14.88 -8.00
CA GLU A 109 14.13 14.38 -8.82
C GLU A 109 14.79 13.13 -8.22
N GLU A 110 14.91 13.09 -6.89
CA GLU A 110 15.45 11.93 -6.15
C GLU A 110 14.47 10.76 -6.20
N LYS A 111 13.16 11.02 -6.05
CA LYS A 111 12.10 10.01 -6.15
C LYS A 111 11.94 9.47 -7.57
N LEU A 112 12.13 10.30 -8.58
CA LEU A 112 12.05 9.91 -9.99
C LEU A 112 13.18 8.97 -10.44
N ARG A 113 14.24 8.80 -9.64
CA ARG A 113 15.25 7.73 -9.86
C ARG A 113 14.64 6.32 -9.80
N TYR A 114 13.51 6.18 -9.10
CA TYR A 114 12.77 4.94 -8.93
C TYR A 114 11.55 4.85 -9.83
N LYS A 115 11.37 5.76 -10.80
CA LYS A 115 10.14 5.85 -11.58
C LYS A 115 9.75 4.50 -12.21
N LEU A 116 8.45 4.22 -12.21
CA LEU A 116 7.86 3.13 -12.97
C LEU A 116 8.32 3.22 -14.44
N LYS A 117 8.92 2.14 -14.95
CA LYS A 117 9.30 2.05 -16.36
C LYS A 117 8.14 1.53 -17.19
N ALA A 118 8.15 1.83 -18.49
CA ALA A 118 7.11 1.36 -19.41
C ALA A 118 7.02 -0.18 -19.36
N GLY A 119 5.83 -0.71 -19.13
CA GLY A 119 5.58 -2.14 -18.99
C GLY A 119 5.95 -2.75 -17.62
N GLU A 120 6.43 -1.95 -16.67
CA GLU A 120 6.68 -2.37 -15.29
C GLU A 120 5.64 -1.82 -14.32
N TYR A 121 5.41 -2.53 -13.21
CA TYR A 121 4.49 -2.14 -12.13
C TYR A 121 5.20 -1.89 -10.79
N GLU A 122 6.53 -2.04 -10.75
CA GLU A 122 7.39 -1.79 -9.60
C GLU A 122 8.16 -0.47 -9.76
N GLY A 123 8.16 0.36 -8.72
CA GLY A 123 8.78 1.68 -8.70
C GLY A 123 7.89 2.75 -8.07
N TYR A 124 8.36 4.00 -8.18
CA TYR A 124 7.67 5.22 -7.80
C TYR A 124 6.76 5.73 -8.93
N GLY A 125 5.56 6.16 -8.58
CA GLY A 125 4.64 6.85 -9.48
C GLY A 125 3.19 6.65 -9.08
N GLN A 126 2.26 7.03 -9.96
CA GLN A 126 0.83 6.79 -9.76
C GLN A 126 0.41 5.39 -10.22
N THR A 127 -0.84 5.02 -9.94
CA THR A 127 -1.47 3.82 -10.50
C THR A 127 -1.38 3.83 -12.03
N LEU A 128 -0.93 2.70 -12.61
CA LEU A 128 -0.83 2.56 -14.06
C LEU A 128 -2.20 2.70 -14.70
N VAL A 129 -2.25 3.51 -15.76
CA VAL A 129 -3.46 3.84 -16.48
C VAL A 129 -3.46 3.07 -17.80
N ASN A 130 -4.42 2.18 -17.95
CA ASN A 130 -4.56 1.35 -19.15
C ASN A 130 -5.47 2.02 -20.20
N THR A 131 -6.32 2.97 -19.80
CA THR A 131 -7.26 3.68 -20.69
C THR A 131 -7.34 5.17 -20.31
N GLN A 132 -7.66 6.05 -21.27
CA GLN A 132 -7.75 7.50 -21.01
C GLN A 132 -8.81 7.86 -19.96
N ASP A 133 -9.90 7.09 -19.88
CA ASP A 133 -11.04 7.34 -19.00
C ASP A 133 -10.92 6.65 -17.63
N GLN A 134 -9.81 5.95 -17.36
CA GLN A 134 -9.63 5.26 -16.09
C GLN A 134 -9.55 6.27 -14.93
N LYS A 135 -10.48 6.14 -13.98
CA LYS A 135 -10.40 6.84 -12.70
C LYS A 135 -9.21 6.32 -11.89
N VAL A 136 -8.45 7.23 -11.30
CA VAL A 136 -7.22 6.91 -10.55
C VAL A 136 -7.27 7.45 -9.13
N ASP A 137 -6.54 6.80 -8.24
CA ASP A 137 -6.44 7.22 -6.84
C ASP A 137 -5.70 8.55 -6.73
N TRP A 138 -6.10 9.37 -5.75
CA TRP A 138 -5.35 10.56 -5.34
C TRP A 138 -4.15 10.16 -4.46
N ALA A 139 -3.23 9.37 -5.01
CA ALA A 139 -2.03 8.93 -4.30
C ALA A 139 -0.82 8.73 -5.22
N ASP A 140 0.36 9.18 -4.77
CA ASP A 140 1.64 8.68 -5.24
C ASP A 140 1.97 7.39 -4.49
N ARG A 141 2.51 6.37 -5.18
CA ARG A 141 2.90 5.10 -4.57
C ARG A 141 4.34 4.74 -4.89
N PHE A 142 4.95 3.98 -3.99
CA PHE A 142 6.15 3.20 -4.26
C PHE A 142 5.80 1.73 -4.04
N TYR A 143 5.94 0.91 -5.07
CA TYR A 143 5.68 -0.53 -4.99
C TYR A 143 6.91 -1.31 -5.42
N MET A 144 7.25 -2.37 -4.69
CA MET A 144 8.28 -3.31 -5.12
C MET A 144 8.06 -4.69 -4.55
N ILE A 145 8.56 -5.70 -5.24
CA ILE A 145 8.61 -7.06 -4.74
C ILE A 145 9.84 -7.20 -3.84
N THR A 146 9.60 -7.53 -2.58
CA THR A 146 10.65 -7.84 -1.62
C THR A 146 10.88 -9.34 -1.50
N ASN A 147 9.91 -10.22 -1.75
CA ASN A 147 10.13 -11.67 -1.73
C ASN A 147 9.32 -12.36 -2.84
N PRO A 148 9.81 -13.48 -3.41
CA PRO A 148 11.11 -14.13 -3.18
C PRO A 148 12.32 -13.37 -3.79
N LEU A 149 13.54 -13.69 -3.35
CA LEU A 149 14.78 -12.98 -3.75
C LEU A 149 14.96 -12.83 -5.26
N HIS A 150 14.67 -13.88 -6.03
CA HIS A 150 14.88 -13.91 -7.48
C HIS A 150 13.93 -12.98 -8.27
N ARG A 151 12.84 -12.50 -7.64
CA ARG A 151 11.92 -11.53 -8.25
C ARG A 151 12.29 -10.08 -7.97
N ARG A 152 13.27 -9.82 -7.10
CA ARG A 152 13.68 -8.46 -6.74
C ARG A 152 14.35 -7.79 -7.92
N LYS A 153 13.89 -6.59 -8.28
CA LYS A 153 14.50 -5.77 -9.33
C LYS A 153 15.85 -5.22 -8.84
N SER A 154 16.93 -5.61 -9.50
CA SER A 154 18.30 -5.21 -9.17
C SER A 154 18.54 -3.70 -9.21
N HIS A 155 17.70 -2.94 -9.92
CA HIS A 155 17.84 -1.49 -10.03
C HIS A 155 17.03 -0.71 -8.98
N LEU A 156 16.08 -1.33 -8.28
CA LEU A 156 15.26 -0.65 -7.26
C LEU A 156 15.87 -0.82 -5.87
N LEU A 157 16.20 -2.06 -5.50
CA LEU A 157 16.61 -2.39 -4.14
C LEU A 157 17.91 -1.70 -3.69
N PRO A 158 18.99 -1.66 -4.49
CA PRO A 158 20.24 -1.03 -4.06
C PRO A 158 20.15 0.49 -3.93
N GLN A 159 19.16 1.11 -4.59
CA GLN A 159 18.98 2.56 -4.54
C GLN A 159 18.27 2.98 -3.25
N LEU A 160 17.42 2.11 -2.67
CA LEU A 160 16.67 2.43 -1.46
C LEU A 160 17.56 2.95 -0.32
N PRO A 161 17.05 3.90 0.49
CA PRO A 161 17.66 4.28 1.76
C PRO A 161 18.11 3.04 2.55
N PRO A 162 19.30 3.07 3.18
CA PRO A 162 19.90 1.87 3.80
C PRO A 162 18.98 1.13 4.77
N ILE A 163 18.13 1.84 5.49
CA ILE A 163 17.14 1.25 6.40
C ILE A 163 15.98 0.61 5.62
N LEU A 164 15.42 1.25 4.59
CA LEU A 164 14.43 0.62 3.69
C LEU A 164 14.96 -0.64 3.00
N ARG A 165 16.26 -0.64 2.66
CA ARG A 165 16.96 -1.80 2.12
C ARG A 165 17.17 -2.91 3.16
N SER A 166 17.46 -2.59 4.43
CA SER A 166 17.63 -3.62 5.46
C SER A 166 16.31 -4.33 5.80
N PHE A 167 15.18 -3.61 5.80
CA PHE A 167 13.85 -4.22 5.98
C PHE A 167 13.53 -5.25 4.92
N SER A 168 13.75 -4.90 3.65
CA SER A 168 13.48 -5.77 2.51
C SER A 168 14.45 -6.95 2.42
N LEU A 169 15.58 -6.92 3.13
CA LEU A 169 16.55 -8.03 3.23
C LEU A 169 16.31 -8.95 4.44
N SER A 170 15.49 -8.54 5.40
CA SER A 170 15.24 -9.35 6.59
C SER A 170 14.31 -10.53 6.26
N PRO A 171 14.69 -11.77 6.60
CA PRO A 171 13.80 -12.93 6.50
C PRO A 171 12.70 -12.92 7.57
N ILE A 172 12.65 -11.93 8.45
CA ILE A 172 11.73 -11.87 9.60
C ILE A 172 10.36 -11.27 9.23
N LEU A 173 10.18 -10.78 8.00
CA LEU A 173 8.87 -10.35 7.51
C LEU A 173 8.22 -11.48 6.70
N PHE A 174 7.58 -12.36 7.46
CA PHE A 174 6.80 -13.56 7.10
C PHE A 174 7.58 -14.84 6.82
#